data_AF-A0A563CXK6-F1
#
_entry.id   AF-A0A563CXK6-F1
#
_cell.length_a   1.000
_cell.length_b   1.000
_cell.length_c   1.000
_cell.angle_alpha   90.00
_cell.angle_beta   90.00
_cell.angle_gamma   90.00
#
_symmetry.space_group_name_H-M   'P 1'
#
loop_
_entity.id
_entity.type
_entity.pdbx_description
1 polymer ?
#
loop_
_entity_poly.entity_id
_entity_poly.type
_entity_poly.pdbx_seq_one_letter_code
_entity_poly.pdbx_strand_id
1 'polypeptide(L)'
;MDEPIHITSEIGKLKTVLLHRPGEELENLTPDYLTDLLFDDIPYLKVAQAEHDAFAEVLRSRGIEVLYLDQLVAEAINTDQLREQFVDEMLAASKQDSRRVTQTLRQFLLDLPTHAMIRKIMAGVRKDEITLPPDQHQQLHNMIEKNHYPFYLDPMPNLYFTRDPA
;
A
#
# COMPACT_ATOMS: atom_id res chain seq x y z
N MET A 1 -19.91 16.64 -21.16
CA MET A 1 -20.03 15.47 -20.27
C MET A 1 -19.32 15.94 -19.02
N ASP A 2 -20.08 16.32 -18.00
CA ASP A 2 -19.63 17.35 -17.04
C ASP A 2 -19.33 16.83 -15.63
N GLU A 3 -19.25 15.52 -15.41
CA GLU A 3 -18.83 14.95 -14.12
C GLU A 3 -17.86 13.76 -14.30
N PRO A 4 -16.70 13.72 -13.61
CA PRO A 4 -15.74 12.62 -13.70
C PRO A 4 -16.26 11.27 -13.18
N ILE A 5 -17.21 11.28 -12.23
CA ILE A 5 -17.82 10.08 -11.65
C ILE A 5 -19.31 10.09 -12.00
N HIS A 6 -19.80 9.00 -12.60
CA HIS A 6 -21.20 8.85 -12.95
C HIS A 6 -21.68 7.40 -12.82
N ILE A 7 -22.11 7.02 -11.61
CA ILE A 7 -22.53 5.66 -11.26
C ILE A 7 -23.99 5.72 -10.77
N THR A 8 -24.93 5.25 -11.59
CA THR A 8 -26.38 5.33 -11.30
C THR A 8 -27.05 3.96 -11.27
N SER A 9 -26.29 2.88 -11.47
CA SER A 9 -26.77 1.50 -11.55
C SER A 9 -25.61 0.51 -11.38
N GLU A 10 -25.88 -0.65 -10.77
CA GLU A 10 -24.93 -1.78 -10.65
C GLU A 10 -24.94 -2.71 -11.88
N ILE A 11 -25.89 -2.53 -12.81
CA ILE A 11 -26.08 -3.38 -14.01
C ILE A 11 -25.94 -2.63 -15.33
N GLY A 12 -25.74 -1.31 -15.27
CA GLY A 12 -25.50 -0.49 -16.45
C GLY A 12 -24.24 -0.91 -17.19
N LYS A 13 -24.12 -0.52 -18.47
CA LYS A 13 -22.91 -0.79 -19.23
C LYS A 13 -21.73 -0.07 -18.58
N LEU A 14 -20.82 -0.83 -17.97
CA LEU A 14 -19.60 -0.33 -17.36
C LEU A 14 -18.73 0.37 -18.42
N LYS A 15 -18.21 1.55 -18.07
CA LYS A 15 -17.35 2.37 -18.95
C LYS A 15 -15.93 2.48 -18.42
N THR A 16 -15.80 2.76 -17.12
CA THR A 16 -14.52 2.92 -16.42
C THR A 16 -14.61 2.19 -15.08
N VAL A 17 -13.51 1.55 -14.66
CA VAL A 17 -13.40 0.85 -13.38
C VAL A 17 -12.05 1.09 -12.74
N LEU A 18 -12.03 1.21 -11.41
CA LEU A 18 -10.83 1.33 -10.60
C LEU A 18 -10.44 -0.02 -10.00
N LEU A 19 -9.22 -0.47 -10.29
CA LEU A 19 -8.61 -1.68 -9.74
C LEU A 19 -7.34 -1.35 -8.96
N HIS A 20 -6.83 -2.31 -8.20
CA HIS A 20 -5.49 -2.25 -7.62
C HIS A 20 -4.80 -3.59 -7.88
N ARG A 21 -3.67 -3.54 -8.60
CA ARG A 21 -2.93 -4.75 -8.94
C ARG A 21 -2.15 -5.23 -7.70
N PRO A 22 -2.32 -6.49 -7.27
CA PRO A 22 -1.62 -7.01 -6.10
C PRO A 22 -0.10 -6.84 -6.17
N GLY A 23 0.50 -6.45 -5.05
CA GLY A 23 1.93 -6.18 -4.89
C GLY A 23 2.59 -6.89 -3.71
N GLU A 24 3.74 -6.35 -3.31
CA GLU A 24 4.55 -6.83 -2.20
C GLU A 24 3.78 -6.84 -0.86
N GLU A 25 2.67 -6.10 -0.75
CA GLU A 25 1.73 -6.22 0.37
C GLU A 25 1.25 -7.65 0.60
N LEU A 26 1.12 -8.47 -0.46
CA LEU A 26 0.77 -9.88 -0.33
C LEU A 26 1.96 -10.76 0.07
N GLU A 27 3.19 -10.38 -0.26
CA GLU A 27 4.40 -11.12 0.16
C GLU A 27 4.72 -10.91 1.63
N ASN A 28 4.22 -9.81 2.21
CA ASN A 28 4.35 -9.50 3.63
C ASN A 28 3.29 -10.18 4.51
N LEU A 29 2.37 -10.97 3.91
CA LEU A 29 1.50 -11.88 4.65
C LEU A 29 2.32 -13.05 5.20
N THR A 30 2.39 -13.16 6.53
CA THR A 30 3.01 -14.31 7.20
C THR A 30 1.96 -15.08 8.00
N PRO A 31 2.16 -16.38 8.28
CA PRO A 31 1.18 -17.19 9.00
C PRO A 31 0.75 -16.61 10.34
N ASP A 32 1.68 -15.98 11.05
CA ASP A 32 1.46 -15.43 12.40
C ASP A 32 0.54 -14.20 12.41
N TYR A 33 0.37 -13.51 11.27
CA TYR A 33 -0.41 -12.26 11.15
C TYR A 33 -1.56 -12.36 10.13
N LEU A 34 -1.82 -13.56 9.62
CA LEU A 34 -2.74 -13.80 8.50
C LEU A 34 -4.20 -13.48 8.87
N THR A 35 -4.64 -13.93 10.04
CA THR A 35 -5.98 -13.65 10.57
C THR A 35 -6.20 -12.18 10.91
N ASP A 36 -5.15 -11.51 11.40
CA ASP A 36 -5.22 -10.08 11.75
C ASP A 36 -5.36 -9.21 10.49
N LEU A 37 -4.93 -9.72 9.33
CA LEU A 37 -4.98 -9.06 8.03
C LEU A 37 -6.17 -9.48 7.16
N LEU A 38 -7.10 -10.28 7.71
CA LEU A 38 -8.34 -10.73 7.05
C LEU A 38 -8.14 -11.64 5.83
N PHE A 39 -7.08 -12.44 5.80
CA PHE A 39 -6.86 -13.45 4.77
C PHE A 39 -7.11 -14.87 5.30
N ASP A 40 -7.50 -15.78 4.41
CA ASP A 40 -7.71 -17.19 4.72
C ASP A 40 -6.48 -18.07 4.40
N ASP A 41 -5.65 -17.66 3.43
CA ASP A 41 -4.42 -18.35 3.02
C ASP A 41 -3.39 -17.35 2.46
N ILE A 42 -2.12 -17.75 2.35
CA ILE A 42 -1.05 -16.92 1.77
C ILE A 42 -1.10 -17.04 0.23
N PRO A 43 -1.49 -15.99 -0.50
CA PRO A 43 -1.56 -16.03 -1.95
C PRO A 43 -0.16 -16.06 -2.56
N TYR A 44 0.02 -16.86 -3.62
CA TYR A 44 1.24 -16.80 -4.42
C TYR A 44 1.18 -15.57 -5.33
N LEU A 45 1.89 -14.49 -4.96
CA LEU A 45 1.80 -13.18 -5.62
C LEU A 45 1.89 -13.26 -7.15
N LYS A 46 2.83 -14.05 -7.69
CA LYS A 46 3.00 -14.17 -9.14
C LYS A 46 1.75 -14.71 -9.85
N VAL A 47 1.07 -15.69 -9.24
CA VAL A 47 -0.17 -16.24 -9.79
C VAL A 47 -1.31 -15.25 -9.61
N ALA A 48 -1.44 -14.63 -8.42
CA ALA A 48 -2.45 -13.60 -8.18
C ALA A 48 -2.34 -12.42 -9.16
N GLN A 49 -1.12 -12.01 -9.48
CA GLN A 49 -0.85 -11.00 -10.50
C GLN A 49 -1.27 -11.46 -11.90
N ALA A 50 -0.94 -12.69 -12.30
CA ALA A 50 -1.33 -13.23 -13.60
C ALA A 50 -2.87 -13.32 -13.74
N GLU A 51 -3.55 -13.75 -12.69
CA GLU A 51 -5.02 -13.81 -12.63
C GLU A 51 -5.63 -12.41 -12.70
N HIS A 52 -5.10 -11.45 -11.93
CA HIS A 52 -5.56 -10.06 -11.94
C HIS A 52 -5.31 -9.39 -13.30
N ASP A 53 -4.18 -9.64 -13.93
CA ASP A 53 -3.85 -9.11 -15.26
C ASP A 53 -4.80 -9.68 -16.32
N ALA A 54 -5.11 -10.98 -16.25
CA ALA A 54 -6.11 -11.61 -17.12
C ALA A 54 -7.52 -11.03 -16.89
N PHE A 55 -7.91 -10.77 -15.64
CA PHE A 55 -9.17 -10.10 -15.30
C PHE A 55 -9.25 -8.69 -15.89
N ALA A 56 -8.21 -7.88 -15.71
CA ALA A 56 -8.13 -6.54 -16.27
C ALA A 56 -8.20 -6.55 -17.80
N GLU A 57 -7.56 -7.54 -18.45
CA GLU A 57 -7.60 -7.68 -19.91
C GLU A 57 -9.00 -8.07 -20.42
N VAL A 58 -9.72 -8.94 -19.70
CA VAL A 58 -11.12 -9.26 -20.01
C VAL A 58 -12.00 -8.01 -19.98
N LEU A 59 -11.75 -7.07 -19.07
CA LEU A 59 -12.46 -5.78 -19.03
C LEU A 59 -12.08 -4.88 -20.22
N ARG A 60 -10.77 -4.71 -20.48
CA ARG A 60 -10.27 -3.90 -21.59
C ARG A 60 -10.75 -4.39 -22.95
N SER A 61 -10.78 -5.70 -23.17
CA SER A 61 -11.27 -6.32 -24.40
C SER A 61 -12.75 -6.01 -24.69
N ARG A 62 -13.51 -5.60 -23.67
CA ARG A 62 -14.92 -5.14 -23.79
C ARG A 62 -15.05 -3.63 -23.94
N GLY A 63 -13.95 -2.91 -24.10
CA GLY A 63 -13.90 -1.45 -24.24
C GLY A 63 -14.10 -0.70 -22.92
N ILE A 64 -13.83 -1.34 -21.79
CA ILE A 64 -13.87 -0.72 -20.46
C ILE A 64 -12.49 -0.12 -20.16
N GLU A 65 -12.46 1.14 -19.75
CA GLU A 65 -11.26 1.78 -19.23
C GLU A 65 -10.93 1.24 -17.83
N VAL A 66 -9.71 0.75 -17.66
CA VAL A 66 -9.22 0.22 -16.37
C VAL A 66 -8.20 1.17 -15.81
N LEU A 67 -8.55 1.84 -14.71
CA LEU A 67 -7.68 2.71 -13.94
C LEU A 67 -7.07 1.93 -12.76
N TYR A 68 -5.89 2.36 -12.30
CA TYR A 68 -5.22 1.74 -11.16
C TYR A 68 -5.04 2.72 -10.00
N LEU A 69 -5.35 2.26 -8.79
CA LEU A 69 -5.31 3.06 -7.56
C LEU A 69 -3.94 3.70 -7.31
N ASP A 70 -2.87 2.91 -7.35
CA ASP A 70 -1.50 3.36 -7.15
C ASP A 70 -1.07 4.41 -8.19
N GLN A 71 -1.54 4.27 -9.44
CA GLN A 71 -1.28 5.24 -10.50
C GLN A 71 -2.04 6.54 -10.28
N LEU A 72 -3.34 6.48 -9.97
CA LEU A 72 -4.15 7.68 -9.71
C LEU A 72 -3.65 8.45 -8.48
N VAL A 73 -3.23 7.76 -7.42
CA VAL A 73 -2.61 8.40 -6.25
C VAL A 73 -1.29 9.08 -6.66
N ALA A 74 -0.47 8.44 -7.50
CA ALA A 74 0.77 9.03 -7.99
C ALA A 74 0.52 10.28 -8.85
N GLU A 75 -0.53 10.26 -9.68
CA GLU A 75 -0.95 11.42 -10.49
C GLU A 75 -1.50 12.56 -9.63
N ALA A 76 -2.21 12.25 -8.54
CA ALA A 76 -2.72 13.23 -7.60
C ALA A 76 -1.59 13.93 -6.81
N ILE A 77 -0.52 13.19 -6.47
CA ILE A 77 0.66 13.72 -5.78
C ILE A 77 1.63 14.34 -6.80
N ASN A 78 1.26 15.51 -7.32
CA ASN A 78 1.96 16.18 -8.41
C ASN A 78 2.98 17.26 -7.97
N THR A 79 3.18 17.45 -6.67
CA THR A 79 4.19 18.39 -6.12
C THR A 79 4.96 17.76 -4.97
N ASP A 80 6.18 18.24 -4.74
CA ASP A 80 6.99 17.78 -3.60
C ASP A 80 6.32 18.09 -2.26
N GLN A 81 5.61 19.21 -2.14
CA GLN A 81 4.85 19.56 -0.94
C GLN A 81 3.75 18.52 -0.64
N LEU A 82 2.98 18.11 -1.65
CA LEU A 82 1.96 17.06 -1.49
C LEU A 82 2.61 15.70 -1.19
N ARG A 83 3.80 15.43 -1.75
CA ARG A 83 4.55 14.20 -1.49
C ARG A 83 4.95 14.10 -0.03
N GLU A 84 5.50 15.18 0.51
CA GLU A 84 5.85 15.28 1.93
C GLU A 84 4.62 15.15 2.84
N GLN A 85 3.56 15.90 2.53
CA GLN A 85 2.31 15.84 3.30
C GLN A 85 1.72 14.43 3.32
N PHE A 86 1.66 13.76 2.18
CA PHE A 86 1.15 12.39 2.08
C PHE A 86 1.95 11.42 2.95
N VAL A 87 3.29 11.49 2.91
CA VAL A 87 4.13 10.64 3.76
C VAL A 87 3.85 10.92 5.23
N ASP A 88 3.79 12.18 5.63
CA ASP A 88 3.54 12.56 7.03
C ASP A 88 2.16 12.08 7.52
N GLU A 89 1.12 12.18 6.69
CA GLU A 89 -0.22 11.65 6.97
C GLU A 89 -0.23 10.12 7.10
N MET A 90 0.47 9.40 6.22
CA MET A 90 0.56 7.94 6.28
C MET A 90 1.32 7.48 7.53
N LEU A 91 2.41 8.16 7.91
CA LEU A 91 3.16 7.84 9.13
C LEU A 91 2.31 8.08 10.39
N ALA A 92 1.51 9.15 10.41
CA ALA A 92 0.58 9.43 11.50
C ALA A 92 -0.54 8.38 11.59
N ALA A 93 -1.15 8.02 10.46
CA ALA A 93 -2.17 6.98 10.40
C ALA A 93 -1.67 5.62 10.90
N SER A 94 -0.40 5.30 10.65
CA SER A 94 0.27 4.09 11.15
C SER A 94 0.84 4.21 12.57
N LYS A 95 0.50 5.27 13.33
CA LYS A 95 0.99 5.52 14.70
C LYS A 95 2.52 5.55 14.82
N GLN A 96 3.18 6.04 13.77
CA GLN A 96 4.62 6.23 13.68
C GLN A 96 5.02 7.71 13.72
N ASP A 97 4.15 8.65 14.08
CA ASP A 97 4.44 10.10 14.08
C ASP A 97 5.43 10.57 15.16
N SER A 98 5.49 9.85 16.28
CA SER A 98 6.17 10.27 17.51
C SER A 98 7.33 9.36 17.90
N ARG A 99 7.76 8.48 16.99
CA ARG A 99 8.81 7.50 17.25
C ARG A 99 10.19 8.06 16.88
N ARG A 100 11.22 7.46 17.47
CA ARG A 100 12.60 7.83 17.14
C ARG A 100 12.99 7.45 15.70
N VAL A 101 12.39 6.38 15.17
CA VAL A 101 12.59 5.92 13.78
C VAL A 101 11.88 6.80 12.74
N THR A 102 10.94 7.65 13.15
CA THR A 102 10.06 8.40 12.24
C THR A 102 10.82 9.21 11.20
N GLN A 103 11.88 9.91 11.59
CA GLN A 103 12.67 10.71 10.65
C GLN A 103 13.40 9.82 9.63
N THR A 104 14.00 8.72 10.06
CA THR A 104 14.68 7.76 9.18
C THR A 104 13.69 7.10 8.21
N LEU A 105 12.52 6.70 8.71
CA LEU A 105 11.46 6.09 7.91
C LEU A 105 10.86 7.08 6.91
N ARG A 106 10.63 8.33 7.33
CA ARG A 106 10.19 9.42 6.46
C ARG A 106 11.19 9.64 5.32
N GLN A 107 12.48 9.76 5.65
CA GLN A 107 13.53 9.96 4.66
C GLN A 107 13.61 8.78 3.69
N PHE A 108 13.58 7.54 4.21
CA PHE A 108 13.55 6.33 3.40
C PHE A 108 12.42 6.33 2.36
N LEU A 109 11.20 6.74 2.76
CA LEU A 109 10.07 6.84 1.86
C LEU A 109 10.23 7.97 0.84
N LEU A 110 10.73 9.14 1.27
CA LEU A 110 10.90 10.30 0.40
C LEU A 110 12.07 10.17 -0.60
N ASP A 111 13.02 9.28 -0.34
CA ASP A 111 14.11 8.96 -1.27
C ASP A 111 13.63 8.12 -2.46
N LEU A 112 12.43 7.53 -2.38
CA LEU A 112 11.82 6.76 -3.47
C LEU A 112 11.10 7.69 -4.47
N PRO A 113 11.08 7.34 -5.78
CA PRO A 113 10.18 7.99 -6.74
C PRO A 113 8.71 7.88 -6.29
N THR A 114 7.87 8.89 -6.56
CA THR A 114 6.49 8.99 -6.03
C THR A 114 5.67 7.70 -6.17
N HIS A 115 5.65 7.08 -7.36
CA HIS A 115 4.90 5.84 -7.57
C HIS A 115 5.48 4.67 -6.75
N ALA A 116 6.81 4.55 -6.68
CA ALA A 116 7.48 3.54 -5.85
C ALA A 116 7.25 3.78 -4.35
N MET A 117 7.23 5.04 -3.91
CA MET A 117 6.89 5.44 -2.54
C MET A 117 5.48 4.99 -2.17
N ILE A 118 4.48 5.24 -3.03
CA ILE A 118 3.09 4.81 -2.83
C ILE A 118 3.02 3.29 -2.73
N ARG A 119 3.63 2.58 -3.69
CA ARG A 119 3.70 1.11 -3.68
C ARG A 119 4.39 0.58 -2.42
N LYS A 120 5.42 1.27 -1.93
CA LYS A 120 6.13 0.88 -0.71
C LYS A 120 5.29 1.09 0.54
N ILE A 121 4.53 2.18 0.61
CA ILE A 121 3.58 2.42 1.69
C ILE A 121 2.47 1.35 1.68
N MET A 122 1.93 1.00 0.49
CA MET A 122 0.95 -0.08 0.34
C MET A 122 1.50 -1.43 0.79
N ALA A 123 2.74 -1.74 0.42
CA ALA A 123 3.46 -2.94 0.80
C ALA A 123 3.79 -3.01 2.30
N GLY A 124 3.81 -1.87 2.99
CA GLY A 124 4.40 -1.77 4.31
C GLY A 124 5.94 -1.77 4.28
N VAL A 125 6.53 -1.51 5.45
CA VAL A 125 7.97 -1.38 5.62
C VAL A 125 8.41 -2.27 6.77
N ARG A 126 9.24 -3.28 6.46
CA ARG A 126 9.81 -4.16 7.48
C ARG A 126 10.96 -3.48 8.21
N LYS A 127 11.21 -3.93 9.44
CA LYS A 127 12.27 -3.41 10.31
C LYS A 127 13.67 -3.71 9.78
N ASP A 128 13.84 -4.79 9.04
CA ASP A 128 15.11 -5.21 8.44
C ASP A 128 15.50 -4.43 7.18
N GLU A 129 14.57 -3.66 6.61
CA GLU A 129 14.81 -2.80 5.44
C GLU A 129 15.45 -1.46 5.80
N ILE A 130 15.34 -1.04 7.07
CA ILE A 130 15.88 0.24 7.54
C ILE A 130 17.02 -0.02 8.51
N THR A 131 18.21 0.46 8.14
CA THR A 131 19.34 0.51 9.08
C THR A 131 19.22 1.76 9.94
N LEU A 132 19.03 1.58 11.25
CA LEU A 132 19.00 2.68 12.19
C LEU A 132 20.42 3.17 12.52
N PRO A 133 20.60 4.47 12.83
CA PRO A 133 21.85 4.98 13.37
C PRO A 133 22.25 4.27 14.69
N PRO A 134 23.55 4.13 15.01
CA PRO A 134 24.02 3.39 16.20
C PRO A 134 23.52 3.93 17.54
N ASP A 135 23.33 5.24 17.65
CA ASP A 135 22.70 5.94 18.79
C ASP A 135 21.22 5.56 18.96
N GLN A 136 20.61 5.03 17.90
CA GLN A 136 19.26 4.50 17.90
C GLN A 136 19.14 3.00 18.26
N HIS A 137 20.25 2.27 18.36
CA HIS A 137 20.24 0.83 18.66
C HIS A 137 20.09 0.50 20.15
N GLN A 138 20.45 1.43 21.05
CA GLN A 138 20.63 1.11 22.47
C GLN A 138 19.49 1.61 23.37
N GLN A 139 18.37 0.89 23.44
CA GLN A 139 17.43 1.08 24.56
C GLN A 139 16.92 -0.26 25.09
N LEU A 140 16.77 -0.32 26.42
CA LEU A 140 16.26 -1.48 27.15
C LEU A 140 14.88 -1.94 26.65
N HIS A 141 14.04 -1.06 26.09
CA HIS A 141 12.72 -1.48 25.56
C HIS A 141 12.84 -2.42 24.35
N ASN A 142 13.85 -2.27 23.49
CA ASN A 142 14.12 -3.23 22.40
C ASN A 142 14.69 -4.56 22.92
N MET A 143 15.19 -4.58 24.16
CA MET A 143 15.66 -5.80 24.83
C MET A 143 14.58 -6.43 25.72
N ILE A 144 13.61 -5.65 26.21
CA ILE A 144 12.52 -6.05 27.11
C ILE A 144 11.27 -6.45 26.30
N GLU A 145 10.97 -5.76 25.21
CA GLU A 145 9.98 -6.21 24.25
C GLU A 145 10.62 -7.23 23.32
N LYS A 146 10.36 -8.50 23.60
CA LYS A 146 10.28 -9.56 22.58
C LYS A 146 9.13 -9.26 21.59
N ASN A 147 9.00 -8.03 21.09
CA ASN A 147 8.07 -7.72 20.02
C ASN A 147 8.69 -8.25 18.73
N HIS A 148 8.41 -9.52 18.46
CA HIS A 148 8.72 -10.22 17.21
C HIS A 148 8.04 -9.57 16.00
N TYR A 149 7.24 -8.52 16.21
CA TYR A 149 6.54 -7.81 15.16
C TYR A 149 7.50 -7.19 14.14
N PRO A 150 7.50 -7.62 12.88
CA PRO A 150 8.57 -7.32 11.93
C PRO A 150 8.37 -6.01 11.17
N PHE A 151 7.28 -5.26 11.39
CA PHE A 151 6.94 -4.08 10.60
C PHE A 151 7.09 -2.75 11.37
N TYR A 152 7.53 -1.71 10.64
CA TYR A 152 7.33 -0.31 11.00
C TYR A 152 6.01 0.22 10.44
N LEU A 153 5.68 -0.16 9.19
CA LEU A 153 4.38 0.07 8.57
C LEU A 153 3.81 -1.27 8.13
N ASP A 154 2.57 -1.53 8.50
CA ASP A 154 1.89 -2.78 8.18
C ASP A 154 1.54 -2.83 6.70
N PRO A 155 1.61 -4.00 6.04
CA PRO A 155 1.09 -4.16 4.69
C PRO A 155 -0.42 -3.92 4.66
N MET A 156 -0.94 -3.44 3.52
CA MET A 156 -2.37 -3.30 3.27
C MET A 156 -2.83 -4.32 2.21
N PRO A 157 -2.87 -5.63 2.54
CA PRO A 157 -3.05 -6.68 1.55
C PRO A 157 -4.46 -6.70 0.93
N ASN A 158 -5.44 -6.07 1.58
CA ASN A 158 -6.82 -5.97 1.09
C ASN A 158 -7.03 -4.89 0.01
N LEU A 159 -6.00 -4.12 -0.37
CA LEU A 159 -6.15 -3.02 -1.34
C LEU A 159 -6.65 -3.45 -2.72
N TYR A 160 -6.45 -4.71 -3.12
CA TYR A 160 -6.98 -5.23 -4.39
C TYR A 160 -8.51 -5.42 -4.37
N PHE A 161 -9.14 -5.35 -3.19
CA PHE A 161 -10.58 -5.25 -3.02
C PHE A 161 -11.02 -3.78 -3.02
N THR A 162 -10.94 -3.13 -4.19
CA THR A 162 -11.26 -1.69 -4.37
C THR A 162 -12.75 -1.33 -4.21
N ARG A 163 -13.60 -2.27 -3.76
CA ARG A 163 -15.04 -2.04 -3.56
C ARG A 163 -15.36 -1.39 -2.22
N ASP A 164 -14.61 -1.73 -1.15
CA ASP A 164 -14.99 -1.32 0.20
C ASP A 164 -14.47 0.09 0.57
N PRO A 165 -13.20 0.44 0.30
CA PRO A 165 -12.71 1.80 0.51
C PRO A 165 -13.20 2.73 -0.61
N ALA A 166 -13.67 3.93 -0.26
CA ALA A 166 -14.09 4.98 -1.19
C ALA A 166 -13.60 6.36 -0.74
#